data_AF-A0A8I6RIB0-F1
#
_entry.id   AF-A0A8I6RIB0-F1
#
_cell.length_a   1.000
_cell.length_b   1.000
_cell.length_c   1.000
_cell.angle_alpha   90.00
_cell.angle_beta   90.00
_cell.angle_gamma   90.00
#
_symmetry.space_group_name_H-M   'P 1'
#
loop_
_entity.id
_entity.type
_entity.pdbx_description
1 polymer ?
#
loop_
_entity_poly.entity_id
_entity_poly.type
_entity_poly.pdbx_seq_one_letter_code
_entity_poly.pdbx_strand_id
1 'polypeptide(L)'
;MQVVVAHKDARFLKLWLESYRDSYKPTLWYYNAGELPTRILEKRPFLVHKEPKLFGVYGVVRKIFETPFTEWRTYYAFHLMARHQFLFKNITKEATYPVKFNESNIHKYPIAFRDMVYDVYPYKTNIKNVQAKNKEKFKIKPKKPN
;
A
#
# COMPACT_ATOMS: atom_id res chain seq x y z
N MET A 1 -4.59 7.73 8.86
CA MET A 1 -5.35 7.70 7.58
C MET A 1 -6.59 6.86 7.80
N GLN A 2 -7.73 7.32 7.30
CA GLN A 2 -9.01 6.61 7.37
C GLN A 2 -9.51 6.43 5.94
N VAL A 3 -10.00 5.23 5.61
CA VAL A 3 -10.63 4.96 4.32
C VAL A 3 -12.13 5.11 4.51
N VAL A 4 -12.76 5.91 3.65
CA VAL A 4 -14.22 6.12 3.65
C VAL A 4 -14.74 5.78 2.27
N VAL A 5 -15.68 4.84 2.23
CA VAL A 5 -16.45 4.50 1.04
C VAL A 5 -17.89 4.91 1.32
N ALA A 6 -18.40 5.85 0.53
CA ALA A 6 -19.70 6.45 0.79
C ALA A 6 -20.36 6.92 -0.50
N HIS A 7 -21.69 6.91 -0.52
CA HIS A 7 -22.47 7.61 -1.53
C HIS A 7 -22.24 9.13 -1.40
N LYS A 8 -22.33 9.86 -2.53
CA LYS A 8 -22.16 11.33 -2.55
C LYS A 8 -23.07 12.08 -1.57
N ASP A 9 -24.27 11.52 -1.33
CA ASP A 9 -25.28 12.10 -0.43
C ASP A 9 -25.29 11.45 0.98
N ALA A 10 -24.20 10.80 1.39
CA ALA A 10 -24.13 10.15 2.70
C ALA A 10 -24.29 11.17 3.83
N ARG A 11 -25.32 10.98 4.67
CA ARG A 11 -25.64 11.85 5.82
C ARG A 11 -24.44 12.10 6.75
N PHE A 12 -23.61 11.07 6.94
CA PHE A 12 -22.40 11.17 7.76
C PHE A 12 -21.42 12.23 7.25
N LEU A 13 -21.17 12.29 5.94
CA LEU A 13 -20.22 13.24 5.35
C LEU A 13 -20.66 14.68 5.58
N LYS A 14 -21.97 14.96 5.44
CA LYS A 14 -22.53 16.28 5.74
C LYS A 14 -22.34 16.65 7.21
N LEU A 15 -22.67 15.76 8.13
CA LEU A 15 -22.50 16.00 9.56
C LEU A 15 -21.03 16.23 9.94
N TRP A 16 -20.13 15.47 9.34
CA TRP A 16 -18.71 15.65 9.57
C TRP A 16 -18.23 17.00 9.04
N LEU A 17 -18.60 17.39 7.81
CA LEU A 17 -18.26 18.70 7.27
C LEU A 17 -18.77 19.86 8.16
N GLU A 18 -20.04 19.82 8.56
CA GLU A 18 -20.63 20.88 9.39
C GLU A 18 -19.94 21.00 10.77
N SER A 19 -19.43 19.89 11.31
CA SER A 19 -18.70 19.91 12.59
C SER A 19 -17.42 20.76 12.56
N TYR A 20 -16.86 21.05 11.38
CA TYR A 20 -15.68 21.91 11.26
C TYR A 20 -15.96 23.37 11.66
N ARG A 21 -17.21 23.86 11.57
CA ARG A 21 -17.51 25.28 11.87
C ARG A 21 -17.11 25.68 13.29
N ASP A 22 -17.41 24.82 14.27
CA ASP A 22 -17.22 25.14 15.69
C ASP A 22 -16.12 24.32 16.35
N SER A 23 -15.65 23.26 15.70
CA SER A 23 -14.69 22.31 16.29
C SER A 23 -13.35 22.24 15.56
N TYR A 24 -13.16 22.91 14.42
CA TYR A 24 -11.90 22.80 13.67
C TYR A 24 -10.70 23.31 14.46
N LYS A 25 -9.63 22.51 14.49
CA LYS A 25 -8.36 22.87 15.14
C LYS A 25 -7.22 22.80 14.12
N PRO A 26 -6.73 23.93 13.58
CA PRO A 26 -5.87 23.94 12.39
C PRO A 26 -4.56 23.14 12.55
N THR A 27 -4.03 23.05 13.77
CA THR A 27 -2.78 22.34 14.07
C THR A 27 -2.96 20.87 14.41
N LEU A 28 -4.20 20.38 14.56
CA LEU A 28 -4.48 19.03 15.04
C LEU A 28 -5.13 18.17 13.94
N TRP A 29 -4.30 17.74 12.98
CA TRP A 29 -4.76 16.94 11.83
C TRP A 29 -5.49 15.67 12.26
N TYR A 30 -4.99 14.94 13.27
CA TYR A 30 -5.59 13.69 13.73
C TYR A 30 -6.93 13.91 14.43
N TYR A 31 -7.01 14.99 15.22
CA TYR A 31 -8.27 15.39 15.84
C TYR A 31 -9.34 15.67 14.78
N ASN A 32 -9.04 16.50 13.78
CA ASN A 32 -9.99 16.87 12.73
C ASN A 32 -10.39 15.66 11.87
N ALA A 33 -9.41 14.83 11.51
CA ALA A 33 -9.58 13.75 10.54
C ALA A 33 -10.07 12.42 11.14
N GLY A 34 -9.91 12.21 12.46
CA GLY A 34 -10.17 10.93 13.12
C GLY A 34 -11.01 11.03 14.38
N GLU A 35 -10.64 11.89 15.33
CA GLU A 35 -11.40 11.99 16.59
C GLU A 35 -12.77 12.65 16.39
N LEU A 36 -12.81 13.78 15.69
CA LEU A 36 -14.04 14.53 15.40
C LEU A 36 -15.12 13.68 14.69
N PRO A 37 -14.83 12.96 13.59
CA PRO A 37 -15.81 12.05 12.99
C PRO A 37 -16.21 10.91 13.95
N THR A 38 -15.29 10.42 14.79
CA THR A 38 -15.59 9.35 15.75
C THR A 38 -16.58 9.82 16.81
N ARG A 39 -16.47 11.06 17.31
CA ARG A 39 -17.43 11.66 18.27
C ARG A 39 -18.85 11.77 17.69
N ILE A 40 -18.97 12.03 16.39
CA ILE A 40 -20.28 11.99 15.70
C ILE A 40 -20.84 10.56 15.73
N LEU A 41 -19.99 9.56 15.46
CA LEU A 41 -20.38 8.14 15.45
C LEU A 41 -20.63 7.55 16.84
N GLU A 42 -20.04 8.10 17.91
CA GLU A 42 -20.37 7.72 19.30
C GLU A 42 -21.85 8.01 19.60
N LYS A 43 -22.36 9.15 19.13
CA LYS A 43 -23.76 9.54 19.31
C LYS A 43 -24.69 8.89 18.31
N ARG A 44 -24.19 8.56 17.12
CA ARG A 44 -24.99 8.07 15.97
C ARG A 44 -24.26 6.94 15.23
N PRO A 45 -24.06 5.78 15.88
CA PRO A 45 -23.26 4.69 15.32
C PRO A 45 -23.87 4.09 14.05
N PHE A 46 -25.19 4.17 13.88
CA PHE A 46 -25.93 3.68 12.71
C PHE A 46 -25.63 4.44 11.40
N LEU A 47 -24.93 5.58 11.46
CA LEU A 47 -24.60 6.36 10.27
C LEU A 47 -23.51 5.74 9.40
N VAL A 48 -22.66 4.89 9.99
CA VAL A 48 -21.50 4.29 9.33
C VAL A 48 -21.31 2.86 9.82
N HIS A 49 -21.15 1.93 8.89
CA HIS A 49 -20.62 0.61 9.21
C HIS A 49 -19.10 0.72 9.47
N LYS A 50 -18.66 0.32 10.66
CA LYS A 50 -17.22 0.27 10.99
C LYS A 50 -16.65 -1.09 10.56
N GLU A 51 -15.74 -1.06 9.60
CA GLU A 51 -14.95 -2.23 9.20
C GLU A 51 -13.56 -2.18 9.88
N PRO A 52 -13.35 -2.95 10.97
CA PRO A 52 -12.16 -2.82 11.81
C PRO A 52 -10.90 -3.47 11.22
N LYS A 53 -11.04 -4.41 10.27
CA LYS A 53 -9.93 -5.26 9.81
C LYS A 53 -9.59 -5.01 8.36
N LEU A 54 -10.56 -5.09 7.46
CA LEU A 54 -10.31 -5.21 6.01
C LEU A 54 -9.87 -3.90 5.33
N PHE A 55 -9.99 -2.76 6.01
CA PHE A 55 -9.40 -1.48 5.54
C PHE A 55 -7.96 -1.24 5.99
N GLY A 56 -7.28 -2.24 6.57
CA GLY A 56 -5.81 -2.30 6.60
C GLY A 56 -5.09 -1.19 7.37
N VAL A 57 -5.74 -0.60 8.39
CA VAL A 57 -5.19 0.50 9.19
C VAL A 57 -4.33 0.00 10.36
N TYR A 58 -4.73 -1.10 11.02
CA TYR A 58 -4.08 -1.57 12.26
C TYR A 58 -3.12 -2.72 12.02
N GLY A 59 -1.84 -2.51 12.35
CA GLY A 59 -0.83 -3.59 12.45
C GLY A 59 -0.44 -4.26 11.12
N VAL A 60 -1.02 -3.84 9.99
CA VAL A 60 -0.75 -4.48 8.70
C VAL A 60 0.52 -3.95 8.04
N VAL A 61 0.97 -2.73 8.37
CA VAL A 61 2.18 -2.15 7.77
C VAL A 61 3.41 -3.06 7.96
N ARG A 62 3.64 -3.56 9.18
CA ARG A 62 4.75 -4.50 9.44
C ARG A 62 4.54 -5.80 8.69
N LYS A 63 3.32 -6.32 8.63
CA LYS A 63 3.03 -7.52 7.82
C LYS A 63 3.37 -7.32 6.34
N ILE A 64 3.09 -6.14 5.79
CA ILE A 64 3.38 -5.79 4.39
C ILE A 64 4.90 -5.74 4.14
N PHE A 65 5.66 -5.13 5.06
CA PHE A 65 7.07 -4.83 4.86
C PHE A 65 8.05 -5.82 5.52
N GLU A 66 7.61 -6.70 6.42
CA GLU A 66 8.52 -7.57 7.18
C GLU A 66 8.28 -9.05 6.96
N THR A 67 7.11 -9.44 6.45
CA THR A 67 6.73 -10.85 6.37
C THR A 67 6.04 -11.19 5.05
N PRO A 68 6.13 -12.43 4.55
CA PRO A 68 5.15 -12.93 3.60
C PRO A 68 3.78 -13.02 4.29
N PHE A 69 2.71 -12.65 3.59
CA PHE A 69 1.36 -12.60 4.17
C PHE A 69 0.29 -12.73 3.09
N THR A 70 -0.10 -13.94 2.70
CA THR A 70 -0.97 -14.16 1.52
C THR A 70 -2.39 -13.61 1.65
N GLU A 71 -2.88 -13.45 2.88
CA GLU A 71 -4.24 -13.01 3.18
C GLU A 71 -4.43 -11.52 2.91
N TRP A 72 -3.37 -10.80 2.52
CA TRP A 72 -3.47 -9.43 2.02
C TRP A 72 -4.50 -9.29 0.89
N ARG A 73 -4.74 -10.36 0.13
CA ARG A 73 -5.74 -10.42 -0.95
C ARG A 73 -7.19 -10.26 -0.47
N THR A 74 -7.45 -10.46 0.82
CA THR A 74 -8.80 -10.33 1.41
C THR A 74 -9.13 -8.89 1.81
N TYR A 75 -8.13 -7.99 1.82
CA TYR A 75 -8.28 -6.60 2.23
C TYR A 75 -8.74 -5.73 1.07
N TYR A 76 -9.51 -4.69 1.37
CA TYR A 76 -9.98 -3.73 0.38
C TYR A 76 -8.99 -2.59 0.15
N ALA A 77 -8.22 -2.22 1.17
CA ALA A 77 -7.26 -1.14 1.11
C ALA A 77 -6.16 -1.30 2.18
N PHE A 78 -5.01 -0.66 1.94
CA PHE A 78 -3.91 -0.62 2.89
C PHE A 78 -3.39 0.80 3.07
N HIS A 79 -3.07 1.15 4.32
CA HIS A 79 -2.19 2.28 4.60
C HIS A 79 -0.74 1.82 4.62
N LEU A 80 -0.01 2.04 3.52
CA LEU A 80 1.35 1.52 3.38
C LEU A 80 2.36 2.15 4.34
N MET A 81 2.17 3.40 4.78
CA MET A 81 3.11 4.09 5.69
C MET A 81 4.59 3.95 5.24
N ALA A 82 4.84 3.89 3.93
CA ALA A 82 6.14 3.54 3.34
C ALA A 82 7.26 4.54 3.67
N ARG A 83 6.93 5.71 4.22
CA ARG A 83 7.91 6.68 4.76
C ARG A 83 8.43 6.33 6.15
N HIS A 84 7.76 5.43 6.88
CA HIS A 84 8.13 5.05 8.25
C HIS A 84 9.02 3.80 8.30
N GLN A 85 9.84 3.60 7.27
CA GLN A 85 10.73 2.44 7.18
C GLN A 85 11.78 2.36 8.28
N PHE A 86 12.06 3.48 8.96
CA PHE A 86 12.89 3.50 10.17
C PHE A 86 12.31 2.68 11.34
N LEU A 87 11.03 2.30 11.27
CA LEU A 87 10.37 1.42 12.25
C LEU A 87 10.47 -0.07 11.89
N PHE A 88 11.05 -0.41 10.73
CA PHE A 88 11.08 -1.77 10.21
C PHE A 88 12.43 -2.44 10.43
N LYS A 89 12.43 -3.75 10.58
CA LYS A 89 13.64 -4.56 10.70
C LYS A 89 14.17 -4.98 9.34
N ASN A 90 15.49 -4.98 9.18
CA ASN A 90 16.14 -5.61 8.03
C ASN A 90 15.77 -7.09 7.97
N ILE A 91 15.48 -7.57 6.76
CA ILE A 91 14.97 -8.93 6.53
C ILE A 91 16.14 -9.90 6.30
N THR A 92 17.08 -9.51 5.45
CA THR A 92 18.34 -10.23 5.18
C THR A 92 19.49 -9.23 5.10
N LYS A 93 20.72 -9.71 4.81
CA LYS A 93 21.87 -8.85 4.58
C LYS A 93 21.70 -7.96 3.33
N GLU A 94 20.92 -8.41 2.36
CA GLU A 94 20.67 -7.73 1.07
C GLU A 94 19.32 -6.99 1.03
N ALA A 95 18.41 -7.32 1.95
CA ALA A 95 17.06 -6.76 2.05
C ALA A 95 16.95 -5.90 3.32
N THR A 96 17.46 -4.68 3.24
CA THR A 96 17.56 -3.74 4.37
C THR A 96 16.62 -2.54 4.21
N TYR A 97 16.27 -1.90 5.32
CA TYR A 97 15.57 -0.63 5.38
C TYR A 97 16.52 0.49 5.86
N PRO A 98 16.32 1.76 5.45
CA PRO A 98 15.35 2.21 4.47
C PRO A 98 15.75 1.83 3.03
N VAL A 99 14.75 1.68 2.15
CA VAL A 99 14.90 1.35 0.74
C VAL A 99 13.89 2.15 -0.11
N LYS A 100 14.36 2.57 -1.29
CA LYS A 100 13.49 2.99 -2.38
C LYS A 100 13.30 1.79 -3.30
N PHE A 101 12.13 1.16 -3.24
CA PHE A 101 11.82 0.00 -4.07
C PHE A 101 11.84 0.34 -5.56
N ASN A 102 12.37 -0.58 -6.36
CA ASN A 102 12.40 -0.53 -7.81
C ASN A 102 12.46 -1.95 -8.40
N GLU A 103 12.43 -2.05 -9.72
CA GLU A 103 12.39 -3.31 -10.47
C GLU A 103 13.60 -4.22 -10.20
N SER A 104 14.74 -3.64 -9.84
CA SER A 104 16.00 -4.35 -9.60
C SER A 104 16.23 -4.77 -8.14
N ASN A 105 15.44 -4.27 -7.18
CA ASN A 105 15.65 -4.61 -5.77
C ASN A 105 14.45 -5.28 -5.10
N ILE A 106 13.22 -5.09 -5.60
CA ILE A 106 12.01 -5.63 -4.96
C ILE A 106 12.05 -7.15 -4.82
N HIS A 107 12.67 -7.85 -5.77
CA HIS A 107 12.80 -9.30 -5.76
C HIS A 107 13.62 -9.84 -4.60
N LYS A 108 14.48 -9.01 -4.00
CA LYS A 108 15.33 -9.38 -2.85
C LYS A 108 14.54 -9.47 -1.54
N TYR A 109 13.33 -8.91 -1.49
CA TYR A 109 12.52 -8.83 -0.27
C TYR A 109 11.44 -9.92 -0.29
N PRO A 110 11.57 -11.01 0.49
CA PRO A 110 10.57 -12.07 0.58
C PRO A 110 9.37 -11.66 1.46
N ILE A 111 8.70 -10.57 1.08
CA ILE A 111 7.65 -9.90 1.86
C ILE A 111 6.38 -9.72 1.02
N ALA A 112 5.25 -9.49 1.69
CA ALA A 112 3.97 -9.27 1.02
C ALA A 112 3.99 -8.11 0.02
N PHE A 113 4.72 -7.02 0.29
CA PHE A 113 4.82 -5.91 -0.66
C PHE A 113 5.40 -6.32 -2.02
N ARG A 114 6.38 -7.25 -2.06
CA ARG A 114 6.91 -7.80 -3.32
C ARG A 114 5.82 -8.52 -4.10
N ASP A 115 5.05 -9.37 -3.41
CA ASP A 115 4.00 -10.17 -4.05
C ASP A 115 2.87 -9.27 -4.59
N MET A 116 2.50 -8.22 -3.85
CA MET A 116 1.56 -7.20 -4.34
C MET A 116 2.08 -6.51 -5.60
N VAL A 117 3.36 -6.16 -5.65
CA VAL A 117 4.00 -5.53 -6.81
C VAL A 117 3.98 -6.49 -8.01
N TYR A 118 4.26 -7.77 -7.82
CA TYR A 118 4.23 -8.78 -8.88
C TYR A 118 2.84 -9.04 -9.46
N ASP A 119 1.80 -8.80 -8.69
CA ASP A 119 0.42 -8.98 -9.11
C ASP A 119 -0.07 -7.90 -10.08
N VAL A 120 0.41 -6.66 -9.94
CA VAL A 120 -0.05 -5.52 -10.73
C VAL A 120 0.96 -5.08 -11.78
N TYR A 121 2.25 -5.30 -11.54
CA TYR A 121 3.31 -4.87 -12.43
C TYR A 121 3.68 -6.01 -13.40
N PRO A 122 3.83 -5.75 -14.71
CA PRO A 122 4.02 -6.77 -15.74
C PRO A 122 5.46 -7.35 -15.76
N TYR A 123 5.94 -7.87 -14.63
CA TYR A 123 7.27 -8.50 -14.54
C TYR A 123 7.41 -9.68 -15.51
N LYS A 124 6.35 -10.46 -15.74
CA LYS A 124 6.37 -11.57 -16.72
C LYS A 124 6.65 -11.09 -18.15
N THR A 125 6.12 -9.93 -18.53
CA THR A 125 6.35 -9.33 -19.86
C THR A 125 7.77 -8.77 -19.95
N ASN A 126 8.26 -8.12 -18.89
CA ASN A 126 9.62 -7.59 -18.86
C ASN A 126 10.69 -8.69 -18.79
N ILE A 127 10.47 -9.80 -18.08
CA ILE A 127 11.40 -10.94 -18.08
C ILE A 127 11.45 -11.60 -19.46
N LYS A 128 10.31 -11.82 -20.13
CA LYS A 128 10.28 -12.32 -21.52
C LYS A 128 10.99 -11.36 -22.47
N ASN A 129 10.78 -10.05 -22.32
CA ASN A 129 11.42 -9.03 -23.17
C ASN A 129 12.93 -8.91 -22.90
N VAL A 130 13.39 -9.02 -21.66
CA VAL A 130 14.82 -9.03 -21.30
C VAL A 130 15.48 -10.32 -21.80
N GLN A 131 14.84 -11.47 -21.65
CA GLN A 131 15.33 -12.74 -22.20
C GLN A 131 15.37 -12.71 -23.74
N ALA A 132 14.37 -12.11 -24.41
CA ALA A 132 14.34 -11.94 -25.86
C ALA A 132 15.45 -10.99 -26.35
N LYS A 133 15.63 -9.83 -25.72
CA LYS A 133 16.71 -8.88 -26.03
C LYS A 133 18.10 -9.48 -25.82
N ASN A 134 18.27 -10.31 -24.79
CA ASN A 134 19.54 -11.01 -24.57
C ASN A 134 19.78 -12.08 -25.65
N LYS A 135 18.75 -12.84 -26.07
CA LYS A 135 18.89 -13.79 -27.19
C LYS A 135 19.25 -13.12 -28.52
N GLU A 136 18.77 -11.91 -28.79
CA GLU A 136 19.15 -11.14 -29.98
C GLU A 136 20.59 -10.63 -29.92
N LYS A 137 21.06 -10.17 -28.75
CA LYS A 137 22.45 -9.72 -28.57
C LYS A 137 23.50 -10.81 -28.76
N PHE A 138 23.13 -12.09 -28.57
CA PHE A 138 24.03 -13.24 -28.72
C PHE A 138 23.81 -14.06 -30.01
N LYS A 139 23.04 -13.56 -30.98
CA LYS A 139 23.02 -14.15 -32.34
C LYS A 139 24.36 -13.85 -33.03
N ILE A 140 25.29 -14.80 -32.92
CA ILE A 140 26.55 -14.81 -33.68
C ILE A 140 26.18 -14.86 -35.18
N LYS A 141 26.58 -13.83 -35.94
CA LYS A 141 26.42 -13.84 -37.40
C LYS A 141 27.18 -15.05 -37.96
N PRO A 142 26.59 -15.86 -38.84
CA PRO A 142 27.29 -16.99 -39.43
C PRO A 142 28.52 -16.47 -40.19
N LYS A 143 29.68 -17.06 -39.91
CA LYS A 143 30.91 -16.84 -40.69
C LYS A 143 30.62 -17.22 -42.14
N LYS A 144 30.84 -16.30 -43.07
CA LYS A 144 30.81 -16.60 -44.50
C LYS A 144 31.91 -17.64 -44.78
N PRO A 145 31.61 -18.74 -45.49
CA PRO A 145 32.65 -19.64 -45.97
C PRO A 145 33.50 -18.93 -47.01
N ASN A 146 34.81 -19.17 -46.95
CA ASN A 146 35.82 -18.69 -47.90
C ASN A 146 35.66 -19.33 -49.27
#